data_AF-A0A4R7LB33-F1
#
_entry.id   AF-A0A4R7LB33-F1
#
_cell.length_a   1.000
_cell.length_b   1.000
_cell.length_c   1.000
_cell.angle_alpha   90.00
_cell.angle_beta   90.00
_cell.angle_gamma   90.00
#
_symmetry.space_group_name_H-M   'P 1'
#
loop_
_entity.id
_entity.type
_entity.pdbx_description
1 polymer ?
#
loop_
_entity_poly.entity_id
_entity_poly.type
_entity_poly.pdbx_seq_one_letter_code
_entity_poly.pdbx_strand_id
1 'polypeptide(L)'
;MQTEVLRVLRTEAQSWWRHRELRRTGDIDEACRLERRTILRDLGYLRTAINNPNAYVSCGGGGTILHLGLTTVSIYAPVERLPLASLAVRLGTPLIDCRIVRDIIAFAHLPKVTMDGTVDPEPWTSSSRIPLLTYLDLVERLGARIVNDPRAGRAT
;
A
#
# COMPACT_ATOMS: atom_id res chain seq x y z
N MET A 1 -8.50 13.47 -12.66
CA MET A 1 -7.91 12.67 -11.56
C MET A 1 -8.98 12.09 -10.61
N GLN A 2 -9.80 12.90 -9.93
CA GLN A 2 -10.78 12.37 -8.93
C GLN A 2 -11.87 11.45 -9.53
N THR A 3 -12.38 11.75 -10.73
CA THR A 3 -13.38 10.90 -11.41
C THR A 3 -12.84 9.51 -11.75
N GLU A 4 -11.56 9.41 -12.06
CA GLU A 4 -10.93 8.14 -12.42
C GLU A 4 -10.74 7.24 -11.20
N VAL A 5 -10.31 7.83 -10.07
CA VAL A 5 -10.24 7.14 -8.76
C VAL A 5 -11.59 6.53 -8.41
N LEU A 6 -12.66 7.33 -8.46
CA LEU A 6 -14.02 6.84 -8.13
C LEU A 6 -14.50 5.77 -9.10
N ARG A 7 -14.13 5.85 -10.39
CA ARG A 7 -14.48 4.81 -11.37
C ARG A 7 -13.84 3.48 -10.99
N VAL A 8 -12.54 3.47 -10.70
CA VAL A 8 -11.82 2.25 -10.30
C VAL A 8 -12.40 1.66 -9.02
N LEU A 9 -12.65 2.47 -7.98
CA LEU A 9 -13.22 2.00 -6.72
C LEU A 9 -14.64 1.45 -6.87
N ARG A 10 -15.46 2.04 -7.76
CA ARG A 10 -16.80 1.50 -8.06
C ARG A 10 -16.73 0.13 -8.74
N THR A 11 -15.86 0.01 -9.75
CA THR A 11 -15.66 -1.26 -10.45
C THR A 11 -15.13 -2.34 -9.51
N GLU A 12 -14.16 -1.99 -8.66
CA GLU A 12 -13.63 -2.87 -7.63
C GLU A 12 -14.73 -3.32 -6.68
N ALA A 13 -15.48 -2.39 -6.08
CA ALA A 13 -16.54 -2.73 -5.13
C ALA A 13 -17.60 -3.64 -5.78
N GLN A 14 -18.02 -3.34 -7.01
CA GLN A 14 -19.00 -4.17 -7.74
C GLN A 14 -18.50 -5.59 -8.07
N SER A 15 -17.19 -5.81 -8.08
CA SER A 15 -16.59 -7.12 -8.36
C SER A 15 -16.64 -8.08 -7.16
N TRP A 16 -16.84 -7.56 -5.94
CA TRP A 16 -16.86 -8.38 -4.73
C TRP A 16 -18.01 -9.38 -4.78
N TRP A 17 -17.69 -10.65 -4.47
CA TRP A 17 -18.65 -11.76 -4.57
C TRP A 17 -19.99 -11.41 -3.91
N ARG A 18 -19.95 -10.88 -2.68
CA ARG A 18 -21.15 -10.55 -1.90
C ARG A 18 -22.00 -9.48 -2.58
N HIS A 19 -21.38 -8.45 -3.17
CA HIS A 19 -22.12 -7.38 -3.84
C HIS A 19 -22.74 -7.88 -5.15
N ARG A 20 -21.99 -8.70 -5.91
CA ARG A 20 -22.50 -9.37 -7.11
C ARG A 20 -23.69 -10.27 -6.80
N GLU A 21 -23.62 -11.01 -5.71
CA GLU A 21 -24.69 -11.92 -5.31
C GLU A 21 -25.95 -11.17 -4.93
N LEU A 22 -25.85 -10.13 -4.11
CA LEU A 22 -27.00 -9.29 -3.76
C LEU A 22 -27.67 -8.70 -5.00
N ARG A 23 -26.87 -8.24 -5.99
CA ARG A 23 -27.40 -7.80 -7.28
C ARG A 23 -28.10 -8.93 -8.04
N ARG A 24 -27.50 -10.12 -8.06
CA ARG A 24 -28.04 -11.30 -8.74
C ARG A 24 -29.38 -11.74 -8.13
N THR A 25 -29.53 -11.63 -6.82
CA THR A 25 -30.76 -12.00 -6.08
C THR A 25 -31.79 -10.87 -6.01
N GLY A 26 -31.51 -9.70 -6.60
CA GLY A 26 -32.42 -8.56 -6.66
C GLY A 26 -32.39 -7.61 -5.45
N ASP A 27 -31.49 -7.83 -4.48
CA ASP A 27 -31.29 -6.95 -3.33
C ASP A 27 -30.34 -5.79 -3.68
N ILE A 28 -30.84 -4.91 -4.56
CA ILE A 28 -30.06 -3.80 -5.14
C ILE A 28 -29.69 -2.75 -4.07
N ASP A 29 -30.58 -2.50 -3.12
CA ASP A 29 -30.38 -1.48 -2.09
C ASP A 29 -29.25 -1.88 -1.14
N GLU A 30 -29.23 -3.13 -0.66
CA GLU A 30 -28.15 -3.64 0.17
C GLU A 30 -26.83 -3.68 -0.62
N ALA A 31 -26.85 -4.10 -1.88
CA ALA A 31 -25.66 -4.06 -2.74
C ALA A 31 -25.08 -2.64 -2.84
N CYS A 32 -25.92 -1.64 -3.12
CA CYS A 32 -25.51 -0.25 -3.23
C CYS A 32 -24.97 0.30 -1.89
N ARG A 33 -25.58 -0.07 -0.77
CA ARG A 33 -25.12 0.32 0.57
C ARG A 33 -23.74 -0.24 0.88
N LEU A 34 -23.52 -1.54 0.61
CA LEU A 34 -22.23 -2.20 0.84
C LEU A 34 -21.13 -1.68 -0.10
N GLU A 35 -21.44 -1.48 -1.38
CA GLU A 35 -20.53 -0.88 -2.36
C GLU A 35 -20.11 0.52 -1.90
N ARG A 36 -21.07 1.38 -1.53
CA ARG A 36 -20.79 2.73 -1.02
C ARG A 36 -19.89 2.68 0.22
N ARG A 37 -20.15 1.78 1.15
CA ARG A 37 -19.32 1.62 2.36
C ARG A 37 -17.89 1.22 2.03
N THR A 38 -17.72 0.30 1.08
CA THR A 38 -16.41 -0.15 0.60
C THR A 38 -15.64 1.00 -0.06
N ILE A 39 -16.30 1.76 -0.95
CA ILE A 39 -15.71 2.92 -1.62
C ILE A 39 -15.29 3.98 -0.59
N LEU A 40 -16.13 4.29 0.40
CA LEU A 40 -15.81 5.29 1.43
C LEU A 40 -14.62 4.87 2.29
N ARG A 41 -14.54 3.58 2.65
CA ARG A 41 -13.38 3.01 3.36
C ARG A 41 -12.11 3.19 2.53
N ASP A 42 -12.15 2.81 1.25
CA ASP A 42 -10.99 2.85 0.37
C ASP A 42 -10.54 4.27 0.04
N LEU A 43 -11.48 5.22 -0.10
CA LEU A 43 -11.17 6.64 -0.14
C LEU A 43 -10.46 7.11 1.13
N GLY A 44 -10.88 6.62 2.30
CA GLY A 44 -10.20 6.83 3.58
C GLY A 44 -8.76 6.34 3.53
N TYR A 45 -8.52 5.12 3.04
CA TYR A 45 -7.18 4.56 2.88
C TYR A 45 -6.31 5.37 1.91
N LEU A 46 -6.84 5.80 0.76
CA LEU A 46 -6.11 6.68 -0.16
C LEU A 46 -5.76 8.02 0.49
N ARG A 47 -6.67 8.58 1.28
CA ARG A 47 -6.42 9.81 2.04
C ARG A 47 -5.30 9.61 3.05
N THR A 48 -5.29 8.48 3.76
CA THR A 48 -4.19 8.14 4.66
C THR A 48 -2.88 7.95 3.91
N ALA A 49 -2.89 7.28 2.76
CA ALA A 49 -1.69 7.04 1.95
C ALA A 49 -1.03 8.33 1.46
N ILE A 50 -1.83 9.35 1.13
CA ILE A 50 -1.34 10.65 0.67
C ILE A 50 -0.80 11.50 1.83
N ASN A 51 -1.45 11.45 3.00
CA ASN A 51 -1.13 12.35 4.12
C ASN A 51 -0.13 11.76 5.11
N ASN A 52 0.18 10.47 5.03
CA ASN A 52 1.12 9.81 5.93
C ASN A 52 2.52 9.70 5.26
N PRO A 53 3.55 10.39 5.78
CA PRO A 53 4.90 10.33 5.22
C PRO A 53 5.57 8.95 5.35
N ASN A 54 5.02 8.06 6.19
CA ASN A 54 5.47 6.69 6.36
C ASN A 54 4.58 5.67 5.61
N ALA A 55 3.63 6.13 4.78
CA ALA A 55 2.88 5.23 3.91
C ALA A 55 3.71 4.82 2.71
N TYR A 56 3.64 3.55 2.34
CA TYR A 56 4.31 3.00 1.18
C TYR A 56 3.61 1.72 0.72
N VAL A 57 3.85 1.32 -0.52
CA VAL A 57 3.47 0.02 -1.06
C VAL A 57 4.72 -0.83 -1.15
N SER A 58 4.63 -2.10 -0.75
CA SER A 58 5.66 -3.10 -1.03
C SER A 58 5.09 -4.20 -1.90
N CYS A 59 5.80 -4.62 -2.95
CA CYS A 59 5.43 -5.78 -3.74
C CYS A 59 6.61 -6.76 -3.88
N GLY A 60 6.31 -8.06 -3.86
CA GLY A 60 7.31 -9.13 -3.93
C GLY A 60 6.68 -10.48 -4.24
N GLY A 61 7.44 -11.56 -4.05
CA GLY A 61 6.93 -12.92 -4.27
C GLY A 61 5.70 -13.28 -3.43
N GLY A 62 5.55 -12.67 -2.24
CA GLY A 62 4.40 -12.84 -1.35
C GLY A 62 3.17 -11.99 -1.69
N GLY A 63 3.20 -11.20 -2.77
CA GLY A 63 2.12 -10.31 -3.17
C GLY A 63 2.39 -8.84 -2.86
N THR A 64 1.32 -8.08 -2.63
CA THR A 64 1.37 -6.62 -2.47
C THR A 64 0.77 -6.21 -1.14
N ILE A 65 1.42 -5.28 -0.46
CA ILE A 65 0.96 -4.69 0.80
C ILE A 65 1.01 -3.17 0.66
N LEU A 66 -0.10 -2.50 0.95
CA LEU A 66 -0.18 -1.07 1.19
C LEU A 66 -0.08 -0.82 2.70
N HIS A 67 0.98 -0.16 3.12
CA HIS A 67 1.24 0.21 4.51
C HIS A 67 0.76 1.64 4.74
N LEU A 68 -0.11 1.83 5.74
CA LEU A 68 -0.77 3.10 6.06
C LEU A 68 -0.48 3.58 7.49
N GLY A 69 0.62 3.11 8.09
CA GLY A 69 0.90 3.25 9.51
C GLY A 69 0.34 2.05 10.28
N LEU A 70 -0.62 2.28 11.19
CA LEU A 70 -1.24 1.21 12.00
C LEU A 70 -2.14 0.24 11.21
N THR A 71 -2.36 0.50 9.92
CA THR A 71 -3.20 -0.34 9.05
C THR A 71 -2.39 -0.81 7.86
N THR A 72 -2.58 -2.08 7.49
CA THR A 72 -2.08 -2.64 6.24
C THR A 72 -3.24 -3.20 5.42
N VAL A 73 -3.17 -3.05 4.10
CA VAL A 73 -4.10 -3.68 3.17
C VAL A 73 -3.26 -4.53 2.22
N SER A 74 -3.55 -5.83 2.13
CA SER A 74 -2.71 -6.77 1.42
C SER A 74 -3.48 -7.75 0.55
N ILE A 75 -2.80 -8.26 -0.47
CA ILE A 75 -3.28 -9.35 -1.33
C ILE A 75 -2.10 -10.21 -1.77
N TYR A 76 -2.33 -11.51 -1.93
CA TYR A 76 -1.38 -12.45 -2.54
C TYR A 76 -1.39 -12.33 -4.07
N ALA A 77 -1.12 -11.12 -4.57
CA ALA A 77 -1.09 -10.81 -6.00
C ALA A 77 -0.20 -9.60 -6.30
N PRO A 78 0.23 -9.41 -7.57
CA PRO A 78 0.94 -8.21 -8.01
C PRO A 78 0.13 -6.92 -7.78
N VAL A 79 0.81 -5.77 -7.80
CA VAL A 79 0.22 -4.46 -7.45
C VAL A 79 -0.93 -4.07 -8.36
N GLU A 80 -0.91 -4.49 -9.62
CA GLU A 80 -1.95 -4.25 -10.62
C GLU A 80 -3.27 -4.96 -10.25
N ARG A 81 -3.20 -6.00 -9.42
CA ARG A 81 -4.36 -6.75 -8.91
C ARG A 81 -4.85 -6.26 -7.55
N LEU A 82 -4.22 -5.23 -6.98
CA LEU A 82 -4.72 -4.50 -5.81
C LEU A 82 -5.06 -3.07 -6.24
N PRO A 83 -6.28 -2.79 -6.75
CA PRO A 83 -6.65 -1.49 -7.29
C PRO A 83 -6.35 -0.32 -6.33
N LEU A 84 -6.55 -0.54 -5.03
CA LEU A 84 -6.25 0.45 -4.00
C LEU A 84 -4.76 0.83 -3.96
N ALA A 85 -3.85 -0.16 -3.98
CA ALA A 85 -2.41 0.09 -3.98
C ALA A 85 -1.95 0.71 -5.30
N SER A 86 -2.47 0.23 -6.44
CA SER A 86 -2.20 0.82 -7.75
C SER A 86 -2.60 2.30 -7.79
N LEU A 87 -3.78 2.66 -7.26
CA LEU A 87 -4.21 4.05 -7.13
C LEU A 87 -3.32 4.85 -6.18
N ALA A 88 -2.93 4.30 -5.03
CA ALA A 88 -2.02 4.97 -4.10
C ALA A 88 -0.68 5.32 -4.78
N VAL A 89 -0.08 4.36 -5.50
CA VAL A 89 1.16 4.60 -6.27
C VAL A 89 0.94 5.65 -7.34
N ARG A 90 -0.16 5.60 -8.10
CA ARG A 90 -0.48 6.65 -9.09
C ARG A 90 -0.66 8.03 -8.48
N LEU A 91 -1.03 8.12 -7.20
CA LEU A 91 -1.20 9.36 -6.45
C LEU A 91 0.08 9.81 -5.73
N GLY A 92 1.20 9.10 -5.92
CA GLY A 92 2.52 9.49 -5.41
C GLY A 92 3.00 8.72 -4.18
N THR A 93 2.23 7.74 -3.68
CA THR A 93 2.72 6.86 -2.60
C THR A 93 3.95 6.07 -3.10
N PRO A 94 5.05 5.99 -2.33
CA PRO A 94 6.22 5.22 -2.71
C PRO A 94 5.89 3.75 -2.92
N LEU A 95 6.44 3.13 -3.96
CA LEU A 95 6.38 1.68 -4.18
C LEU A 95 7.79 1.10 -4.08
N ILE A 96 7.94 0.10 -3.23
CA ILE A 96 9.14 -0.71 -3.07
C ILE A 96 8.89 -2.06 -3.75
N ASP A 97 9.51 -2.25 -4.91
CA ASP A 97 9.47 -3.51 -5.65
C ASP A 97 10.65 -4.39 -5.24
N CYS A 98 10.34 -5.40 -4.44
CA CYS A 98 11.29 -6.36 -3.90
C CYS A 98 11.42 -7.62 -4.76
N ARG A 99 10.76 -7.73 -5.92
CA ARG A 99 10.78 -8.96 -6.74
C ARG A 99 12.18 -9.36 -7.22
N ILE A 100 13.09 -8.40 -7.33
CA ILE A 100 14.47 -8.64 -7.78
C ILE A 100 15.49 -8.74 -6.63
N VAL A 101 15.05 -8.57 -5.38
CA VAL A 101 15.91 -8.72 -4.20
C VAL A 101 16.33 -10.18 -4.07
N ARG A 102 17.64 -10.43 -4.12
CA ARG A 102 18.21 -11.79 -4.07
C ARG A 102 18.43 -12.28 -2.63
N ASP A 103 18.91 -11.39 -1.77
CA ASP A 103 19.16 -11.70 -0.37
C ASP A 103 17.90 -11.52 0.48
N ILE A 104 16.99 -12.49 0.36
CA ILE A 104 15.71 -12.48 1.07
C ILE A 104 15.91 -12.59 2.59
N ILE A 105 16.97 -13.25 3.04
CA ILE A 105 17.28 -13.39 4.46
C ILE A 105 17.73 -12.04 5.04
N ALA A 106 18.63 -11.32 4.36
CA ALA A 106 18.99 -9.96 4.78
C ALA A 106 17.77 -9.03 4.76
N PHE A 107 16.91 -9.13 3.73
CA PHE A 107 15.68 -8.35 3.64
C PHE A 107 14.73 -8.62 4.83
N ALA A 108 14.57 -9.88 5.23
CA ALA A 108 13.74 -10.26 6.37
C ALA A 108 14.29 -9.77 7.72
N HIS A 109 15.60 -9.49 7.81
CA HIS A 109 16.24 -8.94 9.00
C HIS A 109 16.23 -7.41 9.06
N LEU A 110 15.73 -6.73 8.03
CA LEU A 110 15.61 -5.28 8.06
C LEU A 110 14.64 -4.81 9.16
N PRO A 111 14.91 -3.64 9.78
CA PRO A 111 13.95 -3.00 10.66
C PRO A 111 12.67 -2.62 9.93
N LYS A 112 11.64 -2.26 10.70
CA LYS A 112 10.31 -1.90 10.19
C LYS A 112 10.19 -0.39 10.04
N VAL A 113 9.39 0.05 9.08
CA VAL A 113 8.99 1.46 9.01
C VAL A 113 8.11 1.81 10.21
N THR A 114 8.37 2.96 10.84
CA THR A 114 7.59 3.45 11.97
C THR A 114 6.13 3.75 11.58
N MET A 115 5.19 3.33 12.43
CA MET A 115 3.76 3.50 12.20
C MET A 115 3.22 4.83 12.73
N ASP A 116 3.82 5.33 13.81
CA ASP A 116 3.38 6.49 14.59
C ASP A 116 4.44 7.60 14.68
N GLY A 117 5.60 7.40 14.03
CA GLY A 117 6.71 8.34 14.05
C GLY A 117 7.76 8.03 15.13
N THR A 118 7.51 7.07 16.03
CA THR A 118 8.49 6.63 17.03
C THR A 118 9.62 5.87 16.37
N VAL A 119 10.86 6.28 16.61
CA VAL A 119 12.07 5.68 16.04
C VAL A 119 12.90 5.08 17.16
N ASP A 120 13.36 3.85 16.97
CA ASP A 120 14.22 3.17 17.93
C ASP A 120 15.70 3.57 17.73
N PRO A 121 16.48 3.66 18.82
CA PRO A 121 17.90 3.96 18.72
C PRO A 121 18.69 2.80 18.09
N GLU A 122 19.86 3.11 17.56
CA GLU A 122 20.82 2.11 17.10
C GLU A 122 21.45 1.32 18.28
N PRO A 123 21.90 0.07 18.07
CA PRO A 123 21.87 -0.69 16.82
C PRO A 123 20.47 -1.26 16.49
N TRP A 124 20.06 -1.18 15.22
CA TRP A 124 18.76 -1.67 14.79
C TRP A 124 18.71 -3.19 14.58
N THR A 125 17.55 -3.76 14.84
CA THR A 125 17.20 -5.17 14.61
C THR A 125 15.94 -5.25 13.75
N SER A 126 15.52 -6.45 13.36
CA SER A 126 14.24 -6.66 12.65
C SER A 126 13.00 -6.26 13.46
N SER A 127 13.15 -6.03 14.77
CA SER A 127 12.08 -5.53 15.65
C SER A 127 12.10 -4.00 15.80
N SER A 128 13.16 -3.33 15.35
CA SER A 128 13.31 -1.88 15.47
C SER A 128 12.40 -1.14 14.48
N ARG A 129 11.99 0.07 14.84
CA ARG A 129 11.21 1.00 14.03
C ARG A 129 12.09 2.14 13.54
N ILE A 130 12.07 2.41 12.24
CA ILE A 130 12.87 3.45 11.60
C ILE A 130 12.02 4.32 10.66
N PRO A 131 12.48 5.52 10.29
CA PRO A 131 11.80 6.34 9.28
C PRO A 131 11.73 5.63 7.92
N LEU A 132 10.68 5.91 7.13
CA LEU A 132 10.55 5.36 5.78
C LEU A 132 11.77 5.67 4.91
N LEU A 133 12.32 6.88 4.97
CA LEU A 133 13.48 7.28 4.15
C LEU A 133 14.70 6.40 4.44
N THR A 134 14.98 6.14 5.70
CA THR A 134 16.06 5.23 6.12
C THR A 134 15.79 3.81 5.63
N TYR A 135 14.54 3.34 5.72
CA TYR A 135 14.17 2.02 5.22
C TYR A 135 14.37 1.92 3.69
N LEU A 136 14.05 2.97 2.93
CA LEU A 136 14.28 3.04 1.49
C LEU A 136 15.76 2.87 1.14
N ASP A 137 16.68 3.52 1.88
CA ASP A 137 18.12 3.34 1.69
C ASP A 137 18.55 1.87 1.90
N LEU A 138 17.98 1.20 2.91
CA LEU A 138 18.31 -0.18 3.23
C LEU A 138 17.80 -1.17 2.18
N VAL A 139 16.55 -1.04 1.74
CA VAL A 139 15.97 -1.95 0.73
C VAL A 139 16.62 -1.75 -0.64
N GLU A 140 16.98 -0.52 -1.00
CA GLU A 140 17.68 -0.21 -2.25
C GLU A 140 19.07 -0.84 -2.30
N ARG A 141 19.81 -0.83 -1.18
CA ARG A 141 21.10 -1.54 -1.05
C ARG A 141 20.97 -3.04 -1.25
N LEU A 142 19.82 -3.63 -0.92
CA LEU A 142 19.51 -5.03 -1.19
C LEU A 142 18.97 -5.28 -2.61
N GLY A 143 18.88 -4.23 -3.42
CA GLY A 143 18.48 -4.29 -4.83
C GLY A 143 17.00 -4.07 -5.08
N ALA A 144 16.20 -3.60 -4.11
CA ALA A 144 14.82 -3.23 -4.36
C ALA A 144 14.75 -2.03 -5.32
N ARG A 145 13.70 -1.97 -6.16
CA ARG A 145 13.44 -0.81 -7.01
C ARG A 145 12.40 0.09 -6.36
N ILE A 146 12.62 1.40 -6.40
CA ILE A 146 11.71 2.37 -5.79
C ILE A 146 11.05 3.20 -6.89
N VAL A 147 9.71 3.28 -6.84
CA VAL A 147 8.91 4.19 -7.67
C VAL A 147 8.31 5.27 -6.77
N ASN A 148 8.20 6.50 -7.29
CA ASN A 148 7.86 7.70 -6.52
C ASN A 148 8.79 7.89 -5.33
N ASP A 149 10.10 7.79 -5.55
CA ASP A 149 11.08 7.94 -4.48
C ASP A 149 10.99 9.36 -3.87
N PRO A 150 10.57 9.49 -2.60
CA PRO A 150 10.45 10.79 -1.95
C PRO A 150 11.81 11.46 -1.69
N ARG A 151 12.92 10.71 -1.83
CA ARG A 151 14.29 11.23 -1.72
C ARG A 151 14.72 12.00 -2.98
N ALA A 152 14.18 11.66 -4.16
CA ALA A 152 14.61 12.25 -5.44
C ALA A 152 14.34 13.76 -5.55
N GLY A 153 13.35 14.29 -4.82
CA GLY A 153 13.07 15.73 -4.74
C GLY A 153 13.93 16.51 -3.74
N ARG A 154 14.83 15.84 -3.00
CA ARG A 154 15.70 16.45 -1.98
C ARG A 154 17.13 16.69 -2.45
N ALA A 155 17.44 16.38 -3.71
CA ALA A 155 18.71 16.77 -4.32
C ALA A 155 18.69 18.28 -4.59
N THR A 156 19.22 19.05 -3.64
CA THR A 156 19.66 20.44 -3.81
C THR A 156 21.14 20.51 -3.55
#